data_AF-A0A699X1H8-F1
#
_entry.id   AF-A0A699X1H8-F1
#
_cell.length_a   1.000
_cell.length_b   1.000
_cell.length_c   1.000
_cell.angle_alpha   90.00
_cell.angle_beta   90.00
_cell.angle_gamma   90.00
#
_symmetry.space_group_name_H-M   'P 1'
#
loop_
_entity.id
_entity.type
_entity.pdbx_description
1 polymer ?
#
loop_
_entity_poly.entity_id
_entity_poly.type
_entity_poly.pdbx_seq_one_letter_code
_entity_poly.pdbx_strand_id
1 'polypeptide(L)'
;NETLVFRGAENYIGRESRLTVISCSKIQEYRVKGCHVFLAQISATKEDDKSEGKQVKDVPIVQDFPEVFPKNFPGLPPARPVEFQIDLIPGAAPVARVT
;
A
#
# COMPACT_ATOMS: atom_id res chain seq x y z
N ASN A 1 -10.28 -4.82 10.82
CA ASN A 1 -11.45 -3.97 10.54
C ASN A 1 -10.92 -2.57 10.26
N GLU A 2 -10.87 -2.17 8.99
CA GLU A 2 -10.32 -0.88 8.58
C GLU A 2 -11.43 0.16 8.57
N THR A 3 -11.25 1.24 9.33
CA THR A 3 -12.20 2.35 9.42
C THR A 3 -11.67 3.51 8.60
N LEU A 4 -12.38 3.90 7.54
CA LEU A 4 -12.00 5.05 6.72
C LEU A 4 -12.65 6.33 7.28
N VAL A 5 -11.84 7.31 7.69
CA VAL A 5 -12.32 8.57 8.29
C VAL A 5 -12.14 9.70 7.28
N PHE A 6 -13.25 10.29 6.82
CA PHE A 6 -13.24 11.47 5.97
C PHE A 6 -13.21 12.73 6.84
N ARG A 7 -12.14 13.52 6.74
CA ARG A 7 -12.03 14.83 7.41
C ARG A 7 -12.04 15.91 6.32
N GLY A 8 -13.16 16.59 6.16
CA GLY A 8 -13.29 17.69 5.20
C GLY A 8 -12.45 18.91 5.61
N ALA A 9 -11.87 19.63 4.64
CA ALA A 9 -11.12 20.85 4.88
C ALA A 9 -12.05 22.00 5.29
N GLU A 10 -12.00 22.30 6.59
CA GLU A 10 -12.31 23.55 7.30
C GLU A 10 -13.76 24.07 7.47
N ASN A 11 -14.10 24.18 8.77
CA ASN A 11 -14.73 25.31 9.46
C ASN A 11 -16.16 25.74 9.12
N TYR A 12 -17.15 24.96 9.57
CA TYR A 12 -18.38 25.51 10.14
C TYR A 12 -18.79 24.70 11.38
N ILE A 13 -18.60 25.33 12.54
CA ILE A 13 -19.31 25.12 13.81
C ILE A 13 -20.02 23.75 13.94
N GLY A 14 -19.36 22.80 14.61
CA GLY A 14 -20.01 21.83 15.47
C GLY A 14 -21.12 20.95 14.86
N ARG A 15 -21.01 20.54 13.60
CA ARG A 15 -21.87 19.46 13.08
C ARG A 15 -21.02 18.47 12.31
N GLU A 16 -20.78 17.32 12.93
CA GLU A 16 -20.20 16.14 12.30
C GLU A 16 -20.94 15.87 10.99
N SER A 17 -20.27 16.07 9.85
CA SER A 17 -20.86 15.87 8.54
C SER A 17 -21.20 14.40 8.36
N ARG A 18 -22.50 14.05 8.45
CA ARG A 18 -23.04 12.68 8.33
C ARG A 18 -23.02 12.19 6.88
N LEU A 19 -21.86 12.25 6.21
CA LEU A 19 -21.70 11.67 4.89
C LEU A 19 -21.85 10.14 5.02
N THR A 20 -22.66 9.55 4.14
CA THR A 20 -22.88 8.09 4.12
C THR A 20 -22.17 7.52 2.90
N VAL A 21 -21.23 6.60 3.13
CA VAL A 21 -20.63 5.81 2.05
C VAL A 21 -21.68 4.80 1.58
N ILE A 22 -21.96 4.81 0.28
CA ILE A 22 -22.93 3.89 -0.34
C ILE A 22 -22.22 3.05 -1.41
N SER A 23 -22.70 1.82 -1.61
CA SER A 23 -22.31 0.98 -2.74
C SER A 23 -22.85 1.59 -4.05
N CYS A 24 -22.13 1.36 -5.17
CA CYS A 24 -22.53 1.81 -6.50
C CYS A 24 -23.94 1.31 -6.91
N SER A 25 -24.35 0.12 -6.45
CA SER A 25 -25.68 -0.45 -6.74
C SER A 25 -26.83 0.39 -6.16
N LYS A 26 -26.58 1.20 -5.13
CA LYS A 26 -27.60 2.04 -4.49
C LYS A 26 -27.73 3.43 -5.11
N ILE A 27 -26.92 3.77 -6.11
CA ILE A 27 -26.90 5.14 -6.66
C ILE A 27 -28.25 5.56 -7.25
N GLN A 28 -28.98 4.63 -7.89
CA GLN A 28 -30.28 4.91 -8.49
C GLN A 28 -31.37 5.15 -7.44
N GLU A 29 -31.35 4.38 -6.35
CA GLU A 29 -32.26 4.55 -5.21
C GLU A 29 -32.12 5.96 -4.60
N TYR A 30 -30.88 6.40 -4.39
CA TYR A 30 -30.60 7.72 -3.81
C TYR A 30 -30.85 8.87 -4.80
N ARG A 31 -30.70 8.61 -6.10
CA ARG A 31 -31.10 9.56 -7.16
C ARG A 31 -32.62 9.80 -7.14
N VAL A 32 -33.42 8.75 -6.99
CA VAL A 32 -34.89 8.87 -6.90
C VAL A 32 -35.33 9.55 -5.61
N LYS A 33 -34.60 9.37 -4.51
CA LYS A 33 -34.83 10.08 -3.23
C LYS A 33 -34.46 11.57 -3.27
N GLY A 34 -33.93 12.07 -4.39
CA GLY A 34 -33.51 13.46 -4.55
C GLY A 34 -32.25 13.82 -3.75
N CYS A 35 -31.46 12.83 -3.35
CA CYS A 35 -30.21 13.10 -2.64
C CYS A 35 -29.13 13.60 -3.61
N HIS A 36 -28.30 14.55 -3.16
CA HIS A 36 -27.09 14.92 -3.87
C HIS A 36 -26.02 13.85 -3.65
N VAL A 37 -25.56 13.23 -4.74
CA VAL A 37 -24.53 12.19 -4.74
C VAL A 37 -23.25 12.76 -5.32
N PHE A 38 -22.14 12.55 -4.62
CA PHE A 38 -20.81 12.96 -5.04
C PHE A 38 -19.93 11.74 -5.26
N LEU A 39 -19.16 11.73 -6.35
CA LEU A 39 -18.15 10.71 -6.61
C LEU A 39 -16.80 11.26 -6.13
N ALA A 40 -16.14 10.51 -5.25
CA ALA A 40 -14.77 10.81 -4.81
C ALA A 40 -13.84 9.70 -5.33
N GLN A 41 -12.73 10.11 -5.93
CA GLN A 41 -11.65 9.19 -6.29
C GLN A 41 -10.62 9.20 -5.16
N ILE A 42 -10.35 8.04 -4.57
CA ILE A 42 -9.26 7.86 -3.61
C ILE A 42 -8.09 7.27 -4.39
N SER A 43 -7.06 8.06 -4.62
CA SER A 43 -5.76 7.56 -5.06
C SER A 43 -4.84 7.48 -3.86
N ALA A 44 -4.24 6.32 -3.62
CA ALA A 44 -3.07 6.26 -2.76
C ALA A 44 -1.97 7.05 -3.45
N THR A 45 -1.73 8.28 -3.00
CA THR A 45 -0.49 8.96 -3.34
C THR A 45 0.60 8.12 -2.70
N LYS A 46 1.33 7.37 -3.54
CA LYS A 46 2.70 7.08 -3.17
C LYS A 46 3.32 8.46 -3.04
N GLU A 47 3.47 8.95 -1.81
CA GLU A 47 4.65 9.75 -1.58
C GLU A 47 5.77 8.90 -2.15
N ASP A 48 6.35 9.32 -3.27
CA ASP A 48 7.76 9.08 -3.43
C ASP A 48 8.33 9.51 -2.08
N ASP A 49 8.79 8.52 -1.32
CA ASP A 49 9.21 8.60 0.07
C ASP A 49 10.40 9.59 0.16
N LYS A 50 10.04 10.87 0.06
CA LYS A 50 10.75 12.04 0.52
C LYS A 50 10.19 12.42 1.88
N SER A 51 9.57 11.47 2.60
CA SER A 51 9.67 11.58 4.04
C SER A 51 11.17 11.52 4.34
N GLU A 52 11.68 12.55 5.00
CA GLU A 52 12.98 12.53 5.65
C GLU A 52 12.92 11.60 6.89
N GLY A 53 12.23 10.46 6.77
CA GLY A 53 12.32 9.34 7.68
C GLY A 53 13.56 8.52 7.34
N LYS A 54 14.20 7.93 8.36
CA LYS A 54 15.43 7.14 8.24
C LYS A 54 15.32 6.15 7.09
N GLN A 55 15.95 6.48 5.97
CA GLN A 55 15.98 5.63 4.79
C GLN A 55 17.06 4.56 4.99
N VAL A 56 16.95 3.44 4.27
CA VAL A 56 17.97 2.36 4.35
C VAL A 56 19.37 2.88 4.01
N LYS A 57 19.48 3.91 3.15
CA LYS A 57 20.73 4.63 2.83
C LYS A 57 21.36 5.36 4.04
N ASP A 58 20.61 5.59 5.12
CA ASP A 58 21.10 6.25 6.34
C ASP A 58 21.73 5.24 7.32
N VAL A 59 21.67 3.93 7.02
CA VAL A 59 22.40 2.90 7.77
C VAL A 59 23.88 2.96 7.36
N PRO A 60 24.84 3.11 8.30
CA PRO A 60 26.26 3.28 7.98
C PRO A 60 26.81 2.20 7.03
N ILE A 61 26.47 0.94 7.27
CA ILE A 61 26.94 -0.17 6.42
C ILE A 61 26.41 -0.08 4.98
N VAL A 62 25.26 0.55 4.75
CA VAL A 62 24.69 0.69 3.41
C VAL A 62 25.43 1.75 2.60
N GLN A 63 26.00 2.77 3.28
CA GLN A 63 26.79 3.82 2.62
C GLN A 63 28.13 3.29 2.09
N ASP A 64 28.69 2.25 2.73
CA ASP A 64 29.92 1.60 2.28
C ASP A 64 29.72 0.75 1.02
N PHE A 65 28.47 0.38 0.69
CA PHE A 65 28.14 -0.49 -0.46
C PHE A 65 27.02 0.09 -1.36
N PRO A 66 27.24 1.26 -1.99
CA PRO A 66 26.20 1.92 -2.79
C PRO A 66 25.77 1.13 -4.04
N GLU A 67 26.64 0.23 -4.54
CA GLU A 67 26.36 -0.63 -5.69
C GLU A 67 25.47 -1.83 -5.35
N VAL A 68 25.48 -2.28 -4.09
CA VAL A 68 24.68 -3.43 -3.61
C VAL A 68 23.25 -2.99 -3.28
N PHE A 69 23.07 -1.72 -2.91
CA PHE A 69 21.77 -1.14 -2.56
C PHE A 69 21.41 0.03 -3.49
N PRO A 70 21.28 -0.21 -4.81
CA PRO A 70 20.92 0.85 -5.74
C PRO A 70 19.50 1.33 -5.46
N LYS A 71 19.25 2.63 -5.65
CA LYS A 71 17.91 3.24 -5.47
C LYS A 71 16.83 2.56 -6.33
N ASN A 72 17.24 2.01 -7.47
CA ASN A 72 16.41 1.22 -8.37
C ASN A 72 17.02 -0.19 -8.49
N PHE A 73 16.25 -1.24 -8.22
CA PHE A 73 16.73 -2.62 -8.39
C PHE A 73 16.88 -2.99 -9.86
N PRO A 74 17.99 -3.64 -10.27
CA PRO A 74 18.24 -4.04 -11.66
C PRO A 74 17.44 -5.31 -12.00
N GLY A 75 16.10 -5.23 -12.05
CA GLY A 75 15.22 -6.30 -12.52
C GLY A 75 15.43 -7.67 -11.84
N LEU A 76 14.91 -8.72 -12.47
CA LEU A 76 15.21 -10.10 -12.07
C LEU A 76 16.64 -10.45 -12.50
N PRO A 77 17.39 -11.24 -11.70
CA PRO A 77 18.67 -11.76 -12.15
C PRO A 77 18.47 -12.56 -13.44
N PRO A 78 19.44 -12.53 -14.37
CA PRO A 78 19.37 -13.33 -15.59
C PRO A 78 19.18 -14.81 -15.26
N ALA A 79 18.54 -15.53 -16.19
CA ALA A 79 18.38 -16.98 -16.07
C ALA A 79 19.75 -17.61 -15.86
N ARG A 80 19.95 -18.26 -14.71
CA ARG A 80 21.20 -18.93 -14.39
C ARG A 80 21.25 -20.22 -15.23
N PRO A 81 22.36 -20.51 -15.93
CA PRO A 81 22.48 -21.70 -16.76
C PRO A 81 22.61 -23.01 -15.95
N VAL A 82 22.66 -22.91 -14.62
CA VAL A 82 22.81 -24.03 -13.70
C VAL A 82 21.61 -24.04 -12.75
N GLU A 83 20.98 -25.20 -12.62
CA GLU A 83 19.98 -25.47 -11.59
C GLU A 83 20.66 -25.62 -10.23
N PHE A 84 20.19 -24.87 -9.24
CA PHE A 84 20.66 -25.01 -7.86
C PHE A 84 19.80 -26.04 -7.15
N GLN A 85 20.41 -27.13 -6.70
CA GLN A 85 19.77 -28.08 -5.80
C GLN A 85 19.86 -27.54 -4.36
N ILE A 86 18.74 -27.61 -3.64
CA ILE A 86 18.70 -27.29 -2.21
C ILE A 86 18.58 -28.62 -1.49
N ASP A 87 19.67 -29.06 -0.88
CA ASP A 87 19.68 -30.25 -0.05
C ASP A 87 18.96 -29.95 1.26
N LEU A 88 17.96 -30.78 1.58
CA LEU A 88 17.27 -30.71 2.86
C LEU A 88 17.94 -31.65 3.85
N ILE A 89 18.18 -31.16 5.07
CA ILE A 89 18.53 -32.03 6.18
C ILE A 89 17.35 -32.97 6.51
N PRO A 90 17.61 -34.21 6.96
CA PRO A 90 16.56 -35.11 7.41
C PRO A 90 15.68 -34.44 8.48
N GLY A 91 14.37 -34.38 8.25
CA GLY A 91 13.40 -33.76 9.17
C GLY A 91 13.00 -32.32 8.84
N ALA A 92 13.55 -31.72 7.78
CA ALA A 92 13.02 -30.46 7.26
C ALA A 92 11.57 -30.64 6.77
N ALA A 93 10.65 -29.81 7.27
CA ALA A 93 9.25 -29.82 6.88
C ALA A 93 8.89 -28.51 6.14
N PRO A 94 8.07 -28.58 5.07
CA PRO A 94 7.62 -27.39 4.37
C PRO A 94 6.71 -26.55 5.28
N VAL A 95 6.97 -25.24 5.35
CA VAL A 95 6.10 -24.29 6.03
C VAL A 95 5.15 -23.71 4.99
N ALA A 96 3.89 -24.15 5.03
CA ALA A 96 2.81 -23.55 4.25
C ALA A 96 1.82 -22.89 5.22
N ARG A 97 1.57 -21.59 5.05
CA ARG A 97 0.43 -20.93 5.66
C ARG A 97 -0.72 -20.98 4.66
N VAL A 98 -1.77 -21.72 4.98
CA VAL A 98 -3.03 -21.64 4.24
C VAL A 98 -3.61 -20.25 4.49
N THR A 99 -3.88 -19.50 3.42
CA THR A 99 -4.56 -18.20 3.46
C THR A 99 -6.01 -18.37 3.07
#